data_AF-A0A1C6CC82-F1
#
_entry.id   AF-A0A1C6CC82-F1
#
_cell.length_a   1.000
_cell.length_b   1.000
_cell.length_c   1.000
_cell.angle_alpha   90.00
_cell.angle_beta   90.00
_cell.angle_gamma   90.00
#
_symmetry.space_group_name_H-M   'P 1'
#
loop_
_entity.id
_entity.type
_entity.pdbx_description
1 polymer ?
#
loop_
_entity_poly.entity_id
_entity_poly.type
_entity_poly.pdbx_seq_one_letter_code
_entity_poly.pdbx_strand_id
1 'polypeptide(L)'
;MEFGERLRELRKKYGYTQTELAEMANVTKSVISFYEHKERAASPEVLKRFAEIFNVSTDFLLGIEKENKNIIDVSGLSPKEIEAVQIIVDSMKVGKRL
;
A
#
# COMPACT_ATOMS: atom_id res chain seq x y z
N MET A 1 4.04 4.38 10.44
CA MET A 1 4.56 3.00 10.51
C MET A 1 5.29 2.71 9.21
N GLU A 2 6.54 2.30 9.31
CA GLU A 2 7.39 2.03 8.14
C GLU A 2 7.22 0.59 7.63
N PHE A 3 7.74 0.32 6.44
CA PHE A 3 7.62 -0.97 5.76
C PHE A 3 7.99 -2.17 6.63
N GLY A 4 9.15 -2.14 7.31
CA GLY A 4 9.62 -3.27 8.12
C GLY A 4 8.68 -3.63 9.28
N GLU A 5 8.09 -2.62 9.91
CA GLU A 5 7.10 -2.79 11.00
C GLU A 5 5.82 -3.42 10.46
N ARG A 6 5.29 -2.89 9.35
CA ARG A 6 4.07 -3.41 8.69
C ARG A 6 4.25 -4.84 8.21
N LEU A 7 5.41 -5.15 7.62
CA LEU A 7 5.74 -6.50 7.19
C LEU A 7 5.73 -7.47 8.38
N ARG A 8 6.36 -7.08 9.49
CA ARG A 8 6.39 -7.89 10.73
C ARG A 8 5.00 -8.09 11.32
N GLU A 9 4.17 -7.04 11.33
CA GLU A 9 2.79 -7.12 11.81
C GLU A 9 1.93 -8.05 10.95
N LEU A 10 1.97 -7.90 9.62
CA LEU A 10 1.27 -8.78 8.70
C LEU A 10 1.75 -10.23 8.86
N ARG A 11 3.06 -10.46 8.90
CA ARG A 11 3.61 -11.80 9.10
C ARG A 11 3.07 -12.45 10.37
N LYS A 12 3.09 -11.72 11.50
CA LYS A 12 2.56 -12.21 12.78
C LYS A 12 1.04 -12.42 12.75
N LYS A 13 0.30 -11.50 12.11
CA LYS A 13 -1.17 -11.58 11.98
C LYS A 13 -1.60 -12.84 11.23
N TYR A 14 -0.85 -13.24 10.21
CA TYR A 14 -1.10 -14.47 9.44
C TYR A 14 -0.46 -15.72 10.06
N GLY A 15 0.26 -15.58 11.19
CA GLY A 15 0.87 -16.71 11.90
C GLY A 15 2.14 -17.26 11.26
N TYR A 16 2.75 -16.56 10.31
CA TYR A 16 3.94 -17.04 9.62
C TYR A 16 5.23 -16.81 10.41
N THR A 17 6.13 -17.77 10.36
CA THR A 17 7.54 -17.62 10.73
C THR A 17 8.28 -16.79 9.65
N GLN A 18 9.45 -16.25 10.00
CA GLN A 18 10.28 -15.56 9.01
C GLN A 18 10.73 -16.49 7.87
N THR A 19 10.90 -17.79 8.15
CA THR A 19 11.28 -18.79 7.14
C THR A 19 10.14 -19.03 6.16
N GLU A 20 8.92 -19.27 6.65
CA GLU A 20 7.75 -19.48 5.79
C GLU A 20 7.47 -18.26 4.90
N LEU A 21 7.53 -17.05 5.46
CA LEU A 21 7.38 -15.84 4.65
C LEU A 21 8.48 -15.72 3.59
N ALA A 22 9.72 -16.10 3.93
CA ALA A 22 10.83 -16.05 3.00
C ALA A 22 10.63 -17.02 1.82
N GLU A 23 10.15 -18.23 2.10
CA GLU A 23 9.82 -19.23 1.07
C GLU A 23 8.72 -18.72 0.14
N MET A 24 7.63 -18.18 0.69
CA MET A 24 6.52 -17.62 -0.09
C MET A 24 6.95 -16.44 -0.97
N ALA A 25 7.82 -15.57 -0.43
CA ALA A 25 8.34 -14.42 -1.17
C ALA A 25 9.55 -14.77 -2.07
N ASN A 26 10.02 -16.03 -2.03
CA ASN A 26 11.20 -16.53 -2.72
C ASN A 26 12.42 -15.62 -2.47
N VAL A 27 12.75 -15.46 -1.19
CA VAL A 27 13.93 -14.80 -0.62
C VAL A 27 14.49 -15.66 0.52
N THR A 28 15.59 -15.24 1.16
CA THR A 28 16.14 -15.95 2.33
C THR A 28 15.53 -15.44 3.63
N LYS A 29 15.53 -16.27 4.67
CA LYS A 29 15.11 -15.87 6.03
C LYS A 29 15.85 -14.61 6.52
N SER A 30 17.16 -14.53 6.27
CA SER A 30 17.98 -13.37 6.65
C SER A 30 17.50 -12.09 5.99
N VAL A 31 17.05 -12.18 4.72
CA VAL A 31 16.48 -11.04 4.00
C VAL A 31 15.18 -10.56 4.65
N ILE A 32 14.29 -11.47 5.06
CA ILE A 32 13.10 -11.09 5.86
C ILE A 32 13.51 -10.40 7.16
N SER A 33 14.52 -10.92 7.87
CA SER A 33 15.03 -10.28 9.09
C SER A 33 15.53 -8.86 8.81
N PHE A 34 16.32 -8.66 7.74
CA PHE A 34 16.81 -7.33 7.37
C PHE A 34 15.68 -6.34 7.06
N TYR A 35 14.60 -6.80 6.41
CA TYR A 35 13.43 -5.97 6.18
C TYR A 35 12.73 -5.57 7.48
N GLU A 36 12.48 -6.53 8.37
CA GLU A 36 11.79 -6.27 9.64
C GLU A 36 12.59 -5.38 10.62
N HIS A 37 13.91 -5.38 10.51
CA HIS A 37 14.81 -4.53 11.30
C HIS A 37 15.21 -3.23 10.56
N LYS A 38 14.64 -2.95 9.39
CA LYS A 38 14.90 -1.74 8.59
C LYS A 38 16.34 -1.59 8.12
N GLU A 39 17.08 -2.69 8.04
CA GLU A 39 18.48 -2.72 7.61
C GLU A 39 18.62 -2.73 6.08
N ARG A 40 17.55 -3.12 5.36
CA ARG A 40 17.53 -3.18 3.89
C ARG A 40 16.18 -2.79 3.32
N ALA A 41 16.18 -2.12 2.17
CA ALA A 41 14.97 -1.88 1.40
C ALA A 41 14.62 -3.10 0.52
N ALA A 42 13.33 -3.42 0.40
CA ALA A 42 12.83 -4.41 -0.55
C ALA A 42 12.91 -3.86 -1.98
N SER A 43 13.22 -4.73 -2.96
CA SER A 43 13.08 -4.36 -4.37
C SER A 43 11.61 -4.26 -4.76
N PRO A 44 11.25 -3.56 -5.85
CA PRO A 44 9.87 -3.49 -6.34
C PRO A 44 9.23 -4.88 -6.55
N GLU A 45 10.00 -5.86 -7.04
CA GLU A 45 9.52 -7.21 -7.29
C GLU A 45 9.18 -7.94 -5.98
N VAL A 46 10.05 -7.83 -4.98
CA VAL A 46 9.82 -8.42 -3.65
C VAL A 46 8.64 -7.74 -2.96
N LEU A 47 8.53 -6.41 -3.07
CA LEU A 47 7.42 -5.65 -2.54
C LEU A 47 6.08 -6.08 -3.16
N LYS A 48 6.05 -6.32 -4.49
CA LYS A 48 4.88 -6.83 -5.19
C LYS A 48 4.47 -8.22 -4.68
N ARG A 49 5.43 -9.12 -4.45
CA ARG A 49 5.14 -10.44 -3.87
C ARG A 49 4.53 -10.34 -2.48
N PHE A 50 5.01 -9.44 -1.62
CA PHE A 50 4.40 -9.24 -0.31
C PHE A 50 2.97 -8.68 -0.43
N ALA A 51 2.74 -7.74 -1.35
CA ALA A 51 1.40 -7.22 -1.62
C ALA A 51 0.42 -8.32 -2.03
N GLU A 52 0.86 -9.25 -2.89
CA GLU A 52 0.10 -10.43 -3.31
C GLU A 52 -0.13 -11.43 -2.16
N ILE A 53 0.93 -11.78 -1.41
CA ILE A 53 0.87 -12.73 -0.28
C ILE A 53 -0.14 -12.28 0.79
N PHE A 54 -0.17 -10.98 1.10
CA PHE A 54 -1.02 -10.44 2.16
C PHE A 54 -2.31 -9.82 1.63
N ASN A 55 -2.53 -9.82 0.31
CA ASN A 55 -3.67 -9.19 -0.35
C ASN A 55 -3.87 -7.72 0.08
N VAL A 56 -2.80 -6.93 0.01
CA VAL A 56 -2.77 -5.48 0.34
C VAL A 56 -2.11 -4.69 -0.79
N SER A 57 -2.25 -3.38 -0.80
CA SER A 57 -1.52 -2.53 -1.75
C SER A 57 -0.05 -2.36 -1.33
N THR A 58 0.82 -2.08 -2.31
CA THR A 58 2.19 -1.62 -2.03
C THR A 58 2.20 -0.31 -1.26
N ASP A 59 1.20 0.54 -1.47
CA ASP A 59 1.04 1.81 -0.75
C ASP A 59 0.81 1.58 0.75
N PHE A 60 0.00 0.58 1.11
CA PHE A 60 -0.17 0.14 2.48
C PHE A 60 1.15 -0.33 3.05
N LEU A 61 1.85 -1.23 2.35
CA LEU A 61 3.14 -1.78 2.82
C LEU A 61 4.20 -0.69 3.02
N LEU A 62 4.28 0.29 2.11
CA LEU A 62 5.22 1.39 2.20
C LEU A 62 4.79 2.49 3.18
N GLY A 63 3.57 2.41 3.72
CA GLY A 63 3.02 3.42 4.61
C GLY A 63 2.80 4.79 3.93
N ILE A 64 2.64 4.80 2.60
CA ILE A 64 2.38 6.01 1.80
C ILE A 64 0.89 6.22 1.51
N GLU A 65 0.05 5.32 2.00
CA GLU A 65 -1.40 5.48 2.00
C GLU A 65 -1.75 6.85 2.60
N LYS A 66 -2.21 7.75 1.73
CA LYS A 66 -2.70 9.05 2.16
C LYS A 66 -3.93 8.75 3.03
N GLU A 67 -3.96 9.31 4.24
CA GLU A 67 -5.18 9.33 5.08
C GLU A 67 -6.37 10.06 4.43
N ASN A 68 -6.24 10.48 3.17
CA ASN A 68 -7.34 10.94 2.34
C ASN A 68 -8.26 9.76 2.01
N LYS A 69 -9.11 9.39 2.97
CA LYS A 69 -10.27 8.50 2.83
C LYS A 69 -11.34 9.04 1.86
N ASN A 70 -11.09 10.19 1.23
CA ASN A 70 -12.02 10.88 0.34
C ASN A 70 -11.68 10.59 -1.13
N ILE A 71 -11.55 9.31 -1.47
CA ILE A 71 -11.46 8.87 -2.86
C ILE A 71 -12.88 8.62 -3.35
N ILE A 72 -13.25 9.24 -4.46
CA ILE A 72 -14.51 8.96 -5.15
C ILE A 72 -14.18 7.98 -6.27
N ASP A 73 -14.74 6.77 -6.18
CA ASP A 73 -14.68 5.83 -7.30
C ASP A 73 -15.58 6.34 -8.42
N VAL A 74 -15.00 6.55 -9.60
CA VAL A 74 -15.69 7.01 -10.81
C VAL A 74 -15.71 5.93 -11.89
N SER A 75 -15.38 4.69 -11.53
CA SER A 75 -15.47 3.56 -12.44
C SER A 75 -16.91 3.40 -12.97
N GLY A 76 -17.04 3.09 -14.26
CA GLY A 76 -18.34 2.99 -14.93
C GLY A 76 -18.96 4.31 -15.39
N LEU A 77 -18.38 5.47 -15.05
CA LEU A 77 -18.79 6.76 -15.61
C LEU A 77 -18.20 6.99 -17.00
N SER A 78 -18.97 7.67 -17.85
CA SER A 78 -18.48 8.19 -19.13
C SER A 78 -17.54 9.39 -18.93
N PRO A 79 -16.71 9.74 -19.94
CA PRO A 79 -15.82 10.88 -19.84
C PRO A 79 -16.53 12.21 -19.50
N LYS A 80 -17.75 12.42 -20.00
CA LYS A 80 -18.54 13.64 -19.72
C LYS A 80 -19.04 13.69 -18.29
N GLU A 81 -19.40 12.55 -17.71
CA GLU A 81 -19.85 12.49 -16.31
C GLU A 81 -18.68 12.72 -15.36
N ILE A 82 -17.49 12.19 -15.67
CA ILE A 82 -16.26 12.48 -14.93
C ILE A 82 -15.93 13.98 -14.99
N GLU A 83 -16.07 14.61 -16.16
CA GLU A 83 -15.87 16.06 -16.33
C GLU A 83 -16.83 16.87 -15.46
N ALA A 84 -18.11 16.49 -15.39
CA ALA A 84 -19.10 17.15 -14.53
C ALA A 84 -18.74 17.05 -13.04
N VAL A 85 -18.31 15.87 -12.58
CA VAL A 85 -17.84 15.66 -11.21
C VAL A 85 -16.62 16.53 -10.91
N GLN A 86 -15.69 16.64 -11.85
CA GLN A 86 -14.50 17.48 -11.71
C GLN A 86 -14.85 18.96 -11.55
N ILE A 87 -15.79 19.47 -12.35
CA ILE A 87 -16.29 20.85 -12.24
C ILE A 87 -16.87 21.12 -10.84
N ILE A 88 -17.67 20.19 -10.30
CA ILE A 88 -18.24 20.32 -8.94
C ILE A 88 -17.12 20.40 -7.90
N VAL A 89 -16.15 19.48 -7.95
CA VAL A 89 -15.02 19.44 -7.01
C VAL A 89 -14.23 20.75 -7.06
N ASP A 90 -13.98 21.29 -8.25
CA ASP A 90 -13.20 22.53 -8.39
C ASP A 90 -13.98 23.76 -7.92
N SER A 91 -15.30 23.80 -8.14
CA SER A 91 -16.18 24.84 -7.59
C SER A 91 -16.14 24.87 -6.05
N MET A 92 -16.10 23.70 -5.41
CA MET A 92 -16.01 23.58 -3.95
C MET A 92 -14.65 24.01 -3.39
N LYS A 93 -13.56 23.84 -4.15
CA LYS A 93 -12.21 24.31 -3.76
C LYS A 93 -12.08 25.82 -3.84
N VAL A 94 -12.72 26.46 -4.83
CA VAL A 94 -12.71 27.93 -4.98
C VAL A 94 -13.44 28.59 -3.82
N GLY A 95 -14.53 28.02 -3.32
CA GLY A 95 -15.28 28.53 -2.17
C GLY A 95 -14.57 28.46 -0.81
N LYS A 96 -13.46 27.71 -0.69
CA LYS A 96 -12.68 27.55 0.55
C LYS A 96 -11.48 28.52 0.67
N ARG A 97 -11.33 29.48 -0.24
CA ARG A 97 -10.23 30.48 -0.25
C ARG A 97 -10.51 31.76 0.57
N LEU A 98 -11.43 31.72 1.53
CA LEU A 98 -11.69 32.82 2.47
C LEU A 98 -11.21 32.47 3.88
#